data_AF-A0A0C7PSK4-F1
#
_entry.id   AF-A0A0C7PSK4-F1
#
_cell.length_a   1.000
_cell.length_b   1.000
_cell.length_c   1.000
_cell.angle_alpha   90.00
_cell.angle_beta   90.00
_cell.angle_gamma   90.00
#
_symmetry.space_group_name_H-M   'P 1'
#
loop_
_entity.id
_entity.type
_entity.pdbx_description
1 polymer ?
#
loop_
_entity_poly.entity_id
_entity_poly.type
_entity_poly.pdbx_seq_one_letter_code
_entity_poly.pdbx_strand_id
1 'polypeptide(L)' 'MTLDELQKDDQLFEADGYNIIINKRLATQINNVYISFGGLLSPNEFSVDCDFNEYY' A
#
# COMPACT_ATOMS: atom_id res chain seq x y z
N MET A 1 -6.38 0.55 -5.84
CA MET A 1 -4.94 0.75 -6.12
C MET A 1 -4.82 1.23 -7.56
N THR A 2 -3.94 2.19 -7.86
CA THR A 2 -3.78 2.76 -9.20
C THR A 2 -2.29 2.78 -9.56
N LEU A 3 -1.98 2.72 -10.85
CA LEU A 3 -0.63 3.00 -11.33
C LEU A 3 -0.41 4.51 -11.30
N ASP A 4 0.76 4.93 -10.83
CA ASP A 4 1.14 6.34 -10.70
C ASP A 4 2.68 6.47 -10.72
N GLU A 5 3.17 7.70 -10.83
CA GLU A 5 4.59 8.04 -10.81
C GLU A 5 5.03 8.56 -9.44
N LEU A 6 6.28 8.31 -9.05
CA LEU A 6 6.83 8.75 -7.77
C LEU A 6 6.87 10.28 -7.67
N GLN A 7 6.17 10.86 -6.68
CA GLN A 7 6.22 12.30 -6.42
C GLN A 7 7.02 12.64 -5.16
N LYS A 8 7.27 13.95 -4.98
CA LYS A 8 8.05 14.48 -3.85
C LYS A 8 7.47 14.12 -2.49
N ASP A 9 6.14 14.04 -2.38
CA ASP A 9 5.43 13.77 -1.13
C ASP A 9 5.06 12.30 -0.95
N ASP A 10 5.62 11.42 -1.77
CA ASP A 10 5.45 9.97 -1.64
C ASP A 10 6.65 9.30 -1.00
N GLN A 11 6.37 8.19 -0.35
CA GLN A 11 7.36 7.27 0.16
C GLN A 11 7.35 6.01 -0.72
N LEU A 12 8.53 5.67 -1.23
CA LEU A 12 8.76 4.49 -2.05
C LEU A 12 9.06 3.28 -1.15
N PHE A 13 8.38 2.17 -1.44
CA PHE A 13 8.63 0.87 -0.87
C PHE A 13 8.87 -0.13 -2.00
N GLU A 14 9.80 -1.04 -1.80
CA GLU A 14 10.10 -2.11 -2.76
C GLU A 14 9.74 -3.45 -2.11
N ALA A 15 8.85 -4.20 -2.76
CA ALA A 15 8.43 -5.52 -2.30
C ALA A 15 8.08 -6.41 -3.50
N ASP A 16 8.57 -7.65 -3.51
CA ASP A 16 8.30 -8.66 -4.54
C ASP A 16 8.55 -8.17 -6.00
N GLY A 17 9.51 -7.26 -6.18
CA GLY A 17 9.84 -6.67 -7.48
C GLY A 17 8.90 -5.54 -7.94
N TYR A 18 7.99 -5.11 -7.08
CA TYR A 18 7.10 -3.96 -7.30
C TYR A 18 7.56 -2.74 -6.54
N ASN A 19 7.41 -1.58 -7.20
CA ASN A 19 7.52 -0.27 -6.58
C ASN A 19 6.14 0.13 -6.08
N ILE A 20 6.00 0.24 -4.76
CA ILE A 20 4.78 0.69 -4.10
C ILE A 20 5.02 2.11 -3.63
N ILE A 21 4.21 3.05 -4.11
CA ILE A 21 4.25 4.44 -3.66
C ILE A 21 3.06 4.72 -2.76
N ILE A 22 3.33 5.31 -1.59
CA ILE A 22 2.32 5.71 -0.62
C ILE A 22 2.61 7.16 -0.23
N ASN A 23 1.59 8.01 -0.22
CA ASN A 23 1.74 9.37 0.28
C ASN A 23 2.38 9.36 1.68
N LYS A 24 3.41 10.19 1.90
CA LYS A 24 4.20 10.22 3.15
C LYS A 24 3.33 10.39 4.40
N ARG A 25 2.28 11.22 4.34
CA ARG A 25 1.41 11.45 5.50
C ARG A 25 0.66 10.17 5.87
N LEU A 26 0.18 9.44 4.86
CA LEU A 26 -0.47 8.15 5.06
C LEU A 26 0.54 7.07 5.49
N ALA A 27 1.71 7.02 4.85
CA ALA A 27 2.76 6.06 5.17
C ALA A 27 3.21 6.15 6.64
N THR A 28 3.29 7.37 7.21
CA THR A 28 3.63 7.55 8.63
C THR A 28 2.58 7.04 9.61
N GLN A 29 1.33 6.89 9.16
CA GLN A 29 0.21 6.42 9.99
C GLN A 29 0.03 4.91 9.91
N ILE A 30 0.60 4.25 8.91
CA ILE A 30 0.44 2.81 8.70
C ILE A 30 1.62 2.09 9.34
N ASN A 31 1.33 1.04 10.12
CA ASN A 31 2.34 0.14 10.68
C ASN A 31 2.70 -0.99 9.73
N ASN A 32 1.66 -1.60 9.15
CA ASN A 32 1.79 -2.75 8.29
C ASN A 32 0.78 -2.67 7.17
N VAL A 33 1.20 -3.09 5.97
CA VAL A 33 0.38 -3.18 4.77
C VAL A 33 0.51 -4.59 4.23
N TYR A 34 -0.62 -5.27 4.09
CA TYR A 34 -0.71 -6.56 3.43
C TYR A 34 -1.44 -6.40 2.10
N ILE A 35 -0.77 -6.74 1.00
CA ILE A 35 -1.33 -6.69 -0.34
C ILE A 35 -1.45 -8.11 -0.86
N SER A 36 -2.62 -8.46 -1.39
CA SER A 36 -2.86 -9.74 -2.04
C SER A 36 -3.60 -9.54 -3.36
N PHE A 37 -3.46 -10.51 -4.27
CA PHE A 37 -4.17 -10.52 -5.54
C PHE A 37 -4.85 -11.88 -5.75
N GLY A 38 -6.09 -11.86 -6.22
CA GLY A 38 -6.81 -13.07 -6.60
C GLY A 38 -7.50 -13.82 -5.45
N GLY A 39 -8.27 -13.10 -4.65
CA GLY A 39 -9.10 -13.70 -3.59
C GLY A 39 -10.27 -14.52 -4.14
N LEU A 40 -10.85 -15.39 -3.31
CA LEU A 40 -11.96 -16.29 -3.69
C LEU A 40 -13.17 -15.55 -4.30
N LEU A 41 -13.51 -14.38 -3.77
CA LEU A 41 -14.62 -13.56 -4.24
C LEU A 41 -14.21 -12.49 -5.26
N SER A 42 -12.90 -12.20 -5.36
CA SER A 42 -12.32 -11.16 -6.21
C SER A 42 -11.05 -11.70 -6.92
N PRO A 43 -11.20 -12.60 -7.90
CA PRO A 43 -10.08 -13.33 -8.49
C PRO A 43 -9.15 -12.48 -9.36
N ASN A 44 -9.57 -11.27 -9.77
CA ASN A 44 -8.79 -10.39 -10.65
C ASN A 44 -8.57 -9.00 -10.04
N GLU A 45 -8.59 -8.88 -8.72
CA GLU A 45 -8.44 -7.60 -8.04
C GLU A 45 -7.39 -7.69 -6.93
N PHE A 46 -6.77 -6.56 -6.63
CA PHE A 46 -5.92 -6.40 -5.46
C PHE A 46 -6.78 -6.13 -4.22
N SER A 47 -6.50 -6.86 -3.14
CA SER A 47 -6.94 -6.52 -1.79
C SER A 47 -5.78 -5.90 -1.01
N VAL A 48 -6.10 -4.92 -0.18
CA VAL A 48 -5.15 -4.24 0.69
C VAL A 48 -5.74 -4.20 2.09
N ASP A 49 -5.04 -4.82 3.03
CA ASP A 49 -5.35 -4.77 4.45
C ASP A 49 -4.24 -4.00 5.16
N CYS A 50 -4.61 -3.01 5.98
CA CYS A 50 -3.66 -2.13 6.65
C CYS A 50 -3.98 -2.00 8.13
N ASP A 51 -2.94 -2.02 8.96
CA ASP A 51 -3.02 -1.69 10.37
C ASP A 51 -2.47 -0.28 10.60
N PHE A 52 -3.26 0.56 11.26
CA PHE A 52 -2.87 1.93 11.58
C PHE A 52 -2.26 2.05 12.97
N ASN A 53 -1.39 3.04 13.14
CA ASN A 53 -0.92 3.47 14.44
C ASN A 53 -2.07 4.14 15.21
N GLU A 54 -2.58 3.47 16.25
CA GLU A 54 -3.45 4.11 17.26
C GLU A 54 -2.63 4.99 18.22
N TYR A 55 -1.92 6.00 17.71
CA TYR A 55 -1.42 7.06 18.58
C TYR A 55 -2.48 8.17 18.63
N TYR A 56 -3.34 8.06 19.65
CA TYR A 56 -4.27 9.11 20.09
C TYR A 56 -3.50 10.33 20.62
#